data_AF-A0A8T5RPV4-F1
#
_entry.id   AF-A0A8T5RPV4-F1
#
_cell.length_a   1.000
_cell.length_b   1.000
_cell.length_c   1.000
_cell.angle_alpha   90.00
_cell.angle_beta   90.00
_cell.angle_gamma   90.00
#
_symmetry.space_group_name_H-M   'P 1'
#
loop_
_entity.id
_entity.type
_entity.pdbx_description
1 polymer ?
#
loop_
_entity_poly.entity_id
_entity_poly.type
_entity_poly.pdbx_seq_one_letter_code
_entity_poly.pdbx_strand_id
1 'polypeptide(L)'
;MKYPTKQEIKAYKSGKIILKLIVRPHVIFLLFKIGNLDWCDVAYSNCLNQEIDHSKYQINLQKNYPEKLKLMLVDNNSRVVKVYRVLKLSKKFTDILKDAIIEQCNNSPSLNNYNVEVKKIYYEFQPEQLAISKLVKVSCEIQGTDRKEFIELVYDKLGYGTTKKIPLWIYDYVHNKDDNKGIITKESIPDDLIKKGVVKCKYRKIADRHLYAELYKIRAVKKKRSKNKNI
;
A
#
# COMPACT_ATOMS: atom_id res chain seq x y z
N MET A 1 -1.18 -1.70 -22.01
CA MET A 1 -1.04 -2.16 -20.61
C MET A 1 -2.11 -3.20 -20.31
N LYS A 2 -1.77 -4.29 -19.60
CA LYS A 2 -2.66 -5.46 -19.39
C LYS A 2 -3.47 -5.33 -18.09
N TYR A 3 -4.72 -5.80 -18.11
CA TYR A 3 -5.56 -5.96 -16.92
C TYR A 3 -5.10 -7.18 -16.11
N PRO A 4 -5.21 -7.17 -14.77
CA PRO A 4 -4.98 -8.37 -13.97
C PRO A 4 -5.94 -9.48 -14.39
N THR A 5 -5.38 -10.63 -14.73
CA THR A 5 -6.10 -11.84 -15.09
C THR A 5 -6.88 -12.40 -13.88
N LYS A 6 -7.87 -13.25 -14.14
CA LYS A 6 -8.60 -13.95 -13.08
C LYS A 6 -7.67 -14.82 -12.22
N GLN A 7 -6.62 -15.39 -12.83
CA GLN A 7 -5.63 -16.21 -12.14
C GLN A 7 -4.77 -15.37 -11.19
N GLU A 8 -4.29 -14.21 -11.63
CA GLU A 8 -3.55 -13.28 -10.77
C GLU A 8 -4.42 -12.78 -9.61
N ILE A 9 -5.66 -12.37 -9.87
CA ILE A 9 -6.57 -11.94 -8.81
C ILE A 9 -6.79 -13.06 -7.78
N LYS A 10 -6.96 -14.31 -8.23
CA LYS A 10 -7.11 -15.47 -7.33
C LYS A 10 -5.84 -15.71 -6.51
N ALA A 11 -4.67 -15.69 -7.14
CA ALA A 11 -3.39 -15.85 -6.47
C ALA A 11 -3.16 -14.74 -5.43
N TYR A 12 -3.44 -13.48 -5.76
CA TYR A 12 -3.34 -12.39 -4.80
C TYR A 12 -4.35 -12.54 -3.65
N LYS A 13 -5.59 -12.99 -3.89
CA LYS A 13 -6.61 -13.14 -2.84
C LYS A 13 -6.28 -14.22 -1.81
N SER A 14 -5.96 -15.42 -2.27
CA SER A 14 -5.86 -16.60 -1.39
C SER A 14 -4.58 -17.39 -1.56
N GLY A 15 -3.71 -16.98 -2.48
CA GLY A 15 -2.43 -17.64 -2.71
C GLY A 15 -1.54 -17.53 -1.48
N LYS A 16 -0.82 -18.64 -1.24
CA LYS A 16 0.33 -18.70 -0.35
C LYS A 16 1.37 -17.68 -0.79
N ILE A 17 1.94 -16.94 0.16
CA ILE A 17 2.95 -15.92 -0.11
C ILE A 17 4.27 -16.37 0.50
N ILE A 18 5.33 -16.36 -0.31
CA ILE A 18 6.70 -16.50 0.18
C ILE A 18 7.36 -15.13 0.03
N LEU A 19 7.88 -14.61 1.13
CA LEU A 19 8.66 -13.38 1.18
C LEU A 19 10.11 -13.72 1.43
N LYS A 20 11.02 -13.10 0.67
CA LYS A 20 12.45 -13.14 0.95
C LYS A 20 13.01 -11.73 1.00
N LEU A 21 14.00 -11.55 1.86
CA LEU A 21 14.67 -10.28 2.09
C LEU A 21 16.14 -10.41 1.76
N ILE A 22 16.65 -9.49 0.96
CA ILE A 22 18.08 -9.28 0.73
C ILE A 22 18.42 -7.89 1.22
N VAL A 23 19.50 -7.80 1.98
CA VAL A 23 19.99 -6.54 2.55
C VAL A 23 21.37 -6.25 1.97
N ARG A 24 21.51 -5.06 1.40
CA ARG A 24 22.77 -4.45 0.94
C ARG A 24 22.92 -3.08 1.61
N PRO A 25 24.15 -2.53 1.67
CA PRO A 25 24.40 -1.24 2.33
C PRO A 25 23.48 -0.10 1.88
N HIS A 26 23.09 -0.03 0.61
CA HIS A 26 22.29 1.07 0.07
C HIS A 26 20.93 0.66 -0.51
N VAL A 27 20.65 -0.64 -0.59
CA VAL A 27 19.36 -1.17 -1.08
C VAL A 27 18.92 -2.40 -0.30
N ILE A 28 17.62 -2.47 -0.05
CA ILE A 28 16.92 -3.66 0.42
C ILE A 28 16.10 -4.20 -0.75
N PHE A 29 16.21 -5.49 -1.04
CA PHE A 29 15.28 -6.14 -1.98
C PHE A 29 14.28 -6.97 -1.22
N LEU A 30 13.01 -6.73 -1.48
CA LEU A 30 11.91 -7.60 -1.07
C LEU A 30 11.50 -8.44 -2.27
N LEU A 31 11.50 -9.75 -2.09
CA LEU A 31 11.13 -10.74 -3.09
C LEU A 31 9.82 -11.40 -2.67
N PHE A 32 8.93 -11.62 -3.62
CA PHE A 32 7.58 -12.14 -3.40
C PHE A 32 7.29 -13.26 -4.40
N LYS A 33 6.84 -14.41 -3.89
CA LYS A 33 6.17 -15.45 -4.69
C LYS A 33 4.74 -15.54 -4.21
N ILE A 34 3.77 -15.34 -5.10
CA ILE A 34 2.34 -15.34 -4.75
C ILE A 34 1.64 -16.47 -5.49
N GLY A 35 1.33 -17.55 -4.77
CA GLY A 35 0.78 -18.77 -5.36
C GLY A 35 1.68 -19.31 -6.47
N ASN A 36 1.11 -19.46 -7.66
CA ASN A 36 1.82 -19.97 -8.84
C ASN A 36 2.37 -18.87 -9.75
N LEU A 37 2.16 -17.59 -9.43
CA LEU A 37 2.71 -16.46 -10.22
C LEU A 37 4.22 -16.41 -10.09
N ASP A 38 4.93 -15.90 -11.09
CA ASP A 38 6.39 -15.73 -11.12
C ASP A 38 6.95 -14.96 -9.91
N TRP A 39 8.26 -15.06 -9.69
CA TRP A 39 8.87 -14.26 -8.64
C TRP A 39 8.83 -12.79 -9.04
N CYS A 40 8.37 -11.96 -8.12
CA CYS A 40 8.45 -10.52 -8.26
C CYS A 40 9.42 -9.98 -7.22
N ASP A 41 10.04 -8.86 -7.52
CA ASP A 41 10.93 -8.18 -6.61
C ASP A 41 10.68 -6.67 -6.60
N VAL A 42 11.12 -6.02 -5.52
CA VAL A 42 11.15 -4.57 -5.43
C VAL A 42 12.38 -4.14 -4.65
N ALA A 43 13.13 -3.21 -5.23
CA ALA A 43 14.21 -2.51 -4.57
C ALA A 43 13.67 -1.36 -3.73
N TYR A 44 14.08 -1.29 -2.48
CA TYR A 44 13.73 -0.24 -1.52
C TYR A 44 15.00 0.38 -0.94
N SER A 45 14.98 1.69 -0.74
CA SER A 45 15.98 2.37 0.07
C SER A 45 15.35 3.59 0.73
N ASN A 46 15.77 3.88 1.95
CA ASN A 46 15.30 5.08 2.65
C ASN A 46 15.68 6.38 1.91
N CYS A 47 16.72 6.36 1.07
CA CYS A 47 17.13 7.53 0.27
C CYS A 47 16.10 7.98 -0.77
N LEU A 48 15.11 7.15 -1.09
CA LEU A 48 14.05 7.47 -2.04
C LEU A 48 12.94 8.35 -1.42
N ASN A 49 12.89 8.43 -0.09
CA ASN A 49 11.87 9.17 0.64
C ASN A 49 12.41 10.53 1.13
N GLN A 50 12.57 11.47 0.21
CA GLN A 50 13.12 12.82 0.50
C GLN A 50 12.24 13.67 1.43
N GLU A 51 10.94 13.35 1.53
CA GLU A 51 9.97 14.12 2.31
C GLU A 51 9.85 13.64 3.79
N ILE A 52 10.56 12.57 4.16
CA ILE A 52 10.49 12.01 5.51
C ILE A 52 11.58 12.62 6.39
N ASP A 53 11.18 13.21 7.51
CA ASP A 53 12.11 13.56 8.59
C ASP A 53 12.69 12.27 9.19
N HIS A 54 13.89 11.90 8.73
CA HIS A 54 14.54 10.63 9.09
C HIS A 54 14.76 10.49 10.61
N SER A 55 14.93 11.60 11.33
CA SER A 55 15.09 11.59 12.79
C SER A 55 13.81 11.11 13.49
N LYS A 56 12.65 11.65 13.07
CA LYS A 56 11.34 11.22 13.59
C LYS A 56 10.98 9.82 13.13
N TYR A 57 11.33 9.47 11.88
CA TYR A 57 11.11 8.15 11.34
C TYR A 57 11.85 7.08 12.15
N GLN A 58 13.13 7.29 12.43
CA GLN A 58 13.93 6.37 13.24
C GLN A 58 13.35 6.18 14.66
N ILE A 59 12.95 7.28 15.33
CA ILE A 59 12.30 7.23 16.65
C ILE A 59 11.00 6.41 16.59
N ASN A 60 10.20 6.59 15.53
CA ASN A 60 8.95 5.86 15.36
C ASN A 60 9.18 4.36 15.09
N LEU A 61 10.18 4.01 14.26
CA LEU A 61 10.56 2.61 14.02
C LEU A 61 11.05 1.92 15.30
N GLN A 62 11.73 2.64 16.19
CA GLN A 62 12.17 2.11 17.47
C GLN A 62 10.98 1.80 18.39
N LYS A 63 9.98 2.69 18.45
CA LYS A 63 8.83 2.58 19.37
C LYS A 63 7.74 1.62 18.89
N ASN A 64 7.35 1.66 17.62
CA ASN A 64 6.21 0.93 17.08
C ASN A 64 6.47 0.51 15.63
N TYR A 65 7.23 -0.58 15.43
CA TYR A 65 7.44 -1.10 14.08
C TYR A 65 6.24 -1.94 13.63
N PRO A 66 5.63 -1.66 12.47
CA PRO A 66 4.50 -2.43 12.01
C PRO A 66 4.93 -3.87 11.64
N GLU A 67 4.46 -4.86 12.39
CA GLU A 67 4.62 -6.29 12.07
C GLU A 67 3.75 -6.75 10.87
N LYS A 68 3.21 -5.80 10.10
CA LYS A 68 2.20 -6.05 9.08
C LYS A 68 2.60 -5.44 7.74
N LEU A 69 2.62 -6.26 6.70
CA LEU A 69 2.77 -5.83 5.32
C LEU A 69 1.40 -5.72 4.66
N LYS A 70 1.12 -4.59 4.00
CA LYS A 70 -0.09 -4.40 3.19
C LYS A 70 0.22 -4.74 1.74
N LEU A 71 -0.50 -5.71 1.17
CA LEU A 71 -0.38 -6.12 -0.22
C LEU A 71 -1.61 -5.65 -1.00
N MET A 72 -1.37 -5.01 -2.14
CA MET A 72 -2.42 -4.47 -3.00
C MET A 72 -2.22 -4.91 -4.44
N LEU A 73 -3.29 -5.38 -5.07
CA LEU A 73 -3.35 -5.56 -6.53
C LEU A 73 -4.22 -4.46 -7.10
N VAL A 74 -3.60 -3.55 -7.85
CA VAL A 74 -4.28 -2.43 -8.50
C VAL A 74 -4.35 -2.68 -10.00
N ASP A 75 -5.54 -2.54 -10.56
CA ASP A 75 -5.72 -2.53 -12.00
C ASP A 75 -5.33 -1.16 -12.54
N ASN A 76 -4.22 -1.10 -13.27
CA ASN A 76 -3.64 0.16 -13.72
C ASN A 76 -4.53 0.91 -14.72
N ASN A 77 -5.36 0.21 -15.48
CA ASN A 77 -6.25 0.83 -16.46
C ASN A 77 -7.45 1.48 -15.77
N SER A 78 -8.09 0.77 -14.83
CA SER A 78 -9.26 1.30 -14.11
C SER A 78 -8.93 2.07 -12.84
N ARG A 79 -7.67 2.03 -12.37
CA ARG A 79 -7.24 2.55 -11.06
C ARG A 79 -8.06 1.97 -9.88
N VAL A 80 -8.55 0.73 -10.04
CA VAL A 80 -9.36 0.05 -9.02
C VAL A 80 -8.50 -0.97 -8.29
N VAL A 81 -8.57 -0.96 -6.96
CA VAL A 81 -7.99 -2.01 -6.11
C VAL A 81 -8.81 -3.29 -6.29
N LYS A 82 -8.20 -4.33 -6.87
CA LYS A 82 -8.84 -5.64 -7.07
C LYS A 82 -8.68 -6.54 -5.86
N VAL A 83 -7.57 -6.40 -5.13
CA VAL A 83 -7.24 -7.18 -3.93
C VAL A 83 -6.51 -6.30 -2.92
N TYR A 84 -6.85 -6.47 -1.65
CA TYR A 84 -6.17 -5.88 -0.51
C TYR A 84 -5.96 -6.96 0.56
N ARG A 85 -4.72 -7.15 1.01
CA ARG A 85 -4.37 -8.11 2.08
C ARG A 85 -3.46 -7.47 3.09
N VAL A 86 -3.64 -7.83 4.35
CA VAL A 86 -2.72 -7.49 5.43
C VAL A 86 -2.07 -8.77 5.90
N LEU A 87 -0.76 -8.85 5.74
CA LEU A 87 0.06 -10.01 6.04
C LEU A 87 0.79 -9.75 7.35
N LYS A 88 0.71 -10.68 8.30
CA LYS A 88 1.54 -10.62 9.51
C LYS A 88 2.91 -11.21 9.17
N LEU A 89 3.95 -10.43 9.36
CA LEU A 89 5.33 -10.86 9.16
C LEU A 89 5.82 -11.64 10.39
N SER A 90 6.78 -12.54 10.20
CA SER A 90 7.45 -13.17 11.33
C SER A 90 8.32 -12.14 12.06
N LYS A 91 8.45 -12.27 13.38
CA LYS A 91 9.29 -11.37 14.19
C LYS A 91 10.71 -11.25 13.62
N LYS A 92 11.33 -12.40 13.29
CA LYS A 92 12.66 -12.44 12.66
C LYS A 92 12.74 -11.64 11.35
N PHE A 93 11.73 -11.72 10.50
CA PHE A 93 11.72 -10.97 9.24
C PHE A 93 11.60 -9.46 9.50
N THR A 94 10.69 -9.09 10.39
CA THR A 94 10.45 -7.71 10.82
C THR A 94 11.69 -7.08 11.44
N ASP A 95 12.38 -7.79 12.34
CA ASP A 95 13.58 -7.32 13.03
C ASP A 95 14.71 -7.05 12.02
N ILE A 96 15.00 -8.00 11.12
CA ILE A 96 16.05 -7.82 10.10
C ILE A 96 15.72 -6.67 9.16
N LEU A 97 14.46 -6.54 8.73
CA LEU A 97 14.05 -5.43 7.87
C LEU A 97 14.19 -4.08 8.61
N LYS A 98 13.77 -4.02 9.88
CA LYS A 98 13.90 -2.82 10.72
C LYS A 98 15.36 -2.42 10.87
N ASP A 99 16.24 -3.36 11.21
CA ASP A 99 17.66 -3.09 11.40
C ASP A 99 18.31 -2.58 10.11
N ALA A 100 17.99 -3.19 8.97
CA ALA A 100 18.46 -2.75 7.66
C ALA A 100 18.01 -1.31 7.33
N ILE A 101 16.77 -0.95 7.64
CA ILE A 101 16.26 0.41 7.43
C ILE A 101 16.98 1.41 8.35
N ILE A 102 17.17 1.07 9.62
CA ILE A 102 17.87 1.93 10.59
C ILE A 102 19.32 2.13 10.17
N GLU A 103 20.00 1.08 9.72
CA GLU A 103 21.36 1.16 9.21
C GLU A 103 21.44 2.10 7.99
N GLN A 104 20.48 2.01 7.06
CA GLN A 104 20.38 2.93 5.93
C GLN A 104 20.10 4.39 6.34
N CYS A 105 19.37 4.62 7.43
CA CYS A 105 19.16 5.97 7.97
C CYS A 105 20.43 6.57 8.57
N ASN A 106 21.26 5.73 9.22
CA ASN A 106 22.51 6.17 9.85
C ASN A 106 23.61 6.43 8.82
N ASN A 107 23.54 5.74 7.67
CA ASN A 107 24.41 5.99 6.53
C ASN A 107 23.89 7.20 5.73
N SER A 108 24.80 8.00 5.17
CA SER A 108 24.40 9.14 4.34
C SER A 108 23.61 8.67 3.10
N PRO A 109 22.35 9.11 2.92
CA PRO A 109 21.55 8.71 1.76
C PRO A 109 22.25 9.08 0.45
N SER A 110 22.47 8.10 -0.44
CA SER A 110 23.08 8.33 -1.75
C SER A 110 22.27 7.63 -2.84
N LEU A 111 21.54 8.43 -3.62
CA LEU A 111 20.79 7.93 -4.77
C LEU A 111 21.72 7.28 -5.82
N ASN A 112 22.94 7.79 -5.95
CA ASN A 112 23.93 7.20 -6.84
C ASN A 112 24.31 5.78 -6.40
N ASN A 113 24.59 5.59 -5.11
CA ASN A 113 24.96 4.26 -4.59
C ASN A 113 23.79 3.28 -4.71
N TYR A 114 22.56 3.71 -4.40
CA TYR A 114 21.35 2.92 -4.63
C TYR A 114 21.26 2.46 -6.09
N ASN A 115 21.38 3.39 -7.05
CA ASN A 115 21.28 3.08 -8.48
C ASN A 115 22.38 2.11 -8.93
N VAL A 116 23.61 2.26 -8.42
CA VAL A 116 24.73 1.34 -8.72
C VAL A 116 24.44 -0.06 -8.18
N GLU A 117 23.97 -0.19 -6.93
CA GLU A 117 23.66 -1.50 -6.34
C GLU A 117 22.50 -2.19 -7.05
N VAL A 118 21.43 -1.45 -7.38
CA VAL A 118 20.29 -1.97 -8.13
C VAL A 118 20.70 -2.48 -9.50
N LYS A 119 21.45 -1.67 -10.26
CA LYS A 119 21.96 -2.07 -11.58
C LYS A 119 22.84 -3.30 -11.49
N LYS A 120 23.72 -3.39 -10.50
CA LYS A 120 24.60 -4.54 -10.32
C LYS A 120 23.80 -5.82 -10.08
N ILE A 121 22.80 -5.79 -9.21
CA ILE A 121 21.97 -6.95 -8.92
C ILE A 121 21.15 -7.39 -10.14
N TYR A 122 20.50 -6.46 -10.84
CA TYR A 122 19.70 -6.80 -12.01
C TYR A 122 20.52 -7.17 -13.25
N TYR A 123 21.79 -6.77 -13.31
CA TYR A 123 22.71 -7.26 -14.33
C TYR A 123 23.07 -8.74 -14.12
N GLU A 124 23.19 -9.17 -12.87
CA GLU A 124 23.66 -10.51 -12.51
C GLU A 124 22.51 -11.53 -12.31
N PHE A 125 21.35 -11.07 -11.84
CA PHE A 125 20.27 -11.96 -11.41
C PHE A 125 18.90 -11.56 -11.99
N GLN A 126 18.18 -12.57 -12.48
CA GLN A 126 16.72 -12.53 -12.60
C GLN A 126 16.05 -12.77 -11.24
N PRO A 127 14.79 -12.35 -11.02
CA PRO A 127 14.09 -12.48 -9.73
C PRO A 127 14.10 -13.91 -9.17
N GLU A 128 13.91 -14.92 -10.02
CA GLU A 128 13.96 -16.34 -9.66
C GLU A 128 15.33 -16.75 -9.13
N GLN A 129 16.40 -16.30 -9.79
CA GLN A 129 17.79 -16.60 -9.40
C GLN A 129 18.13 -15.89 -8.09
N LEU A 130 17.69 -14.64 -7.96
CA LEU A 130 17.88 -13.85 -6.76
C LEU A 130 17.21 -14.52 -5.55
N ALA A 131 16.02 -15.10 -5.74
CA ALA A 131 15.28 -15.82 -4.70
C ALA A 131 15.97 -17.10 -4.21
N ILE A 132 16.82 -17.75 -4.99
CA ILE A 132 17.60 -18.94 -4.56
C ILE A 132 19.05 -18.62 -4.23
N SER A 133 19.48 -17.37 -4.42
CA SER A 133 20.85 -16.95 -4.16
C SER A 133 21.21 -17.00 -2.68
N LYS A 134 22.52 -17.09 -2.39
CA LYS A 134 23.07 -16.97 -1.04
C LYS A 134 22.92 -15.56 -0.43
N LEU A 135 22.42 -14.59 -1.21
CA LEU A 135 22.21 -13.21 -0.75
C LEU A 135 20.99 -13.09 0.16
N VAL A 136 20.05 -14.03 0.09
CA VAL A 136 18.83 -14.04 0.90
C VAL A 136 19.18 -14.13 2.39
N LYS A 137 18.82 -13.11 3.15
CA LYS A 137 19.06 -13.01 4.60
C LYS A 137 17.98 -13.71 5.41
N VAL A 138 16.73 -13.58 4.98
CA VAL A 138 15.60 -14.22 5.66
C VAL A 138 14.49 -14.51 4.66
N SER A 139 13.78 -15.62 4.91
CA SER A 139 12.56 -16.00 4.21
C SER A 139 11.45 -16.13 5.23
N CYS A 140 10.25 -15.72 4.88
CA CYS A 140 9.05 -16.12 5.60
C CYS A 140 7.97 -16.59 4.64
N GLU A 141 7.13 -17.50 5.14
CA GLU A 141 6.03 -18.07 4.40
C GLU A 141 4.74 -17.70 5.13
N ILE A 142 3.77 -17.20 4.37
CA ILE A 142 2.53 -16.67 4.91
C ILE A 142 1.37 -17.31 4.15
N GLN A 143 0.56 -18.08 4.87
CA GLN A 143 -0.76 -18.45 4.38
C GLN A 143 -1.71 -17.26 4.58
N GLY A 144 -2.37 -16.86 3.50
CA GLY A 144 -3.30 -15.74 3.55
C GLY A 144 -4.54 -16.06 4.34
N THR A 145 -4.83 -15.25 5.36
CA THR A 145 -6.20 -15.09 5.82
C THR A 145 -6.81 -13.88 5.11
N ASP A 146 -7.88 -14.12 4.36
CA ASP A 146 -8.62 -13.07 3.67
C ASP A 146 -9.35 -12.24 4.74
N ARG A 147 -8.79 -11.07 5.12
CA ARG A 147 -9.51 -10.16 6.01
C ARG A 147 -10.58 -9.42 5.19
N LYS A 148 -11.76 -10.04 5.09
CA LYS A 148 -13.02 -9.42 4.65
C LYS A 148 -13.30 -8.07 5.36
N GLU A 149 -12.81 -7.91 6.58
CA GLU A 149 -13.10 -6.78 7.47
C GLU A 149 -12.83 -5.39 6.87
N PHE A 150 -11.76 -5.19 6.10
CA PHE A 150 -11.45 -3.84 5.58
C PHE A 150 -12.40 -3.41 4.47
N ILE A 151 -12.76 -4.34 3.59
CA ILE A 151 -13.72 -4.12 2.52
C ILE A 151 -15.07 -3.78 3.17
N GLU A 152 -15.57 -4.63 4.07
CA GLU A 152 -16.86 -4.43 4.74
C GLU A 152 -16.92 -3.12 5.54
N LEU A 153 -15.86 -2.73 6.26
CA LEU A 153 -15.81 -1.47 7.02
C LEU A 153 -15.93 -0.22 6.14
N VAL A 154 -15.32 -0.24 4.94
CA VAL A 154 -15.37 0.88 3.98
C VAL A 154 -16.75 0.94 3.32
N TYR A 155 -17.36 -0.19 2.94
CA TYR A 155 -18.70 -0.19 2.33
C TYR A 155 -19.79 0.21 3.31
N ASP A 156 -19.76 -0.31 4.54
CA ASP A 156 -20.81 -0.10 5.54
C ASP A 156 -20.82 1.36 6.03
N LYS A 157 -19.66 2.02 6.09
CA LYS A 157 -19.55 3.44 6.47
C LYS A 157 -19.80 4.42 5.33
N LEU A 158 -19.55 4.05 4.08
CA LEU A 158 -19.68 4.95 2.92
C LEU A 158 -21.02 4.81 2.17
N GLY A 159 -21.84 3.81 2.50
CA GLY A 159 -23.16 3.63 1.88
C GLY A 159 -23.11 3.22 0.42
N TYR A 160 -21.95 2.80 -0.08
CA TYR A 160 -21.87 2.09 -1.35
C TYR A 160 -22.52 0.72 -1.16
N GLY A 161 -23.52 0.42 -1.99
CA GLY A 161 -24.00 -0.96 -2.13
C GLY A 161 -22.81 -1.90 -2.40
N THR A 162 -23.04 -3.20 -2.23
CA THR A 162 -22.05 -4.31 -2.29
C THR A 162 -21.25 -4.45 -3.60
N THR A 163 -21.19 -3.42 -4.46
CA THR A 163 -20.32 -3.34 -5.61
C THR A 163 -18.86 -3.41 -5.17
N LYS A 164 -18.26 -4.59 -5.33
CA LYS A 164 -16.93 -5.05 -4.86
C LYS A 164 -15.71 -4.27 -5.40
N LYS A 165 -15.79 -2.97 -5.69
CA LYS A 165 -14.72 -2.15 -6.29
C LYS A 165 -14.45 -0.92 -5.43
N ILE A 166 -13.29 -0.88 -4.76
CA ILE A 166 -12.82 0.30 -4.01
C ILE A 166 -11.99 1.16 -4.96
N PRO A 167 -12.41 2.42 -5.24
CA PRO A 167 -11.58 3.38 -5.94
C PRO A 167 -10.32 3.73 -5.13
N LEU A 168 -9.16 3.83 -5.77
CA LEU A 168 -7.87 4.08 -5.12
C LEU A 168 -7.87 5.34 -4.23
N TRP A 169 -8.55 6.41 -4.65
CA TRP A 169 -8.63 7.66 -3.89
C TRP A 169 -9.34 7.53 -2.52
N ILE A 170 -10.26 6.56 -2.36
CA ILE A 170 -10.88 6.28 -1.06
C ILE A 170 -9.87 5.64 -0.11
N TYR A 171 -8.99 4.79 -0.64
CA TYR A 171 -7.90 4.19 0.14
C TYR A 171 -6.91 5.25 0.60
N ASP A 172 -6.47 6.13 -0.31
CA ASP A 172 -5.55 7.22 -0.01
C ASP A 172 -6.11 8.17 1.06
N TYR A 173 -7.43 8.41 1.06
CA TYR A 173 -8.08 9.21 2.09
C TYR A 173 -8.12 8.55 3.48
N VAL A 174 -8.47 7.26 3.55
CA VAL A 174 -8.66 6.56 4.82
C VAL A 174 -7.34 6.33 5.54
N HIS A 175 -6.22 6.24 4.81
CA HIS A 175 -4.91 5.95 5.39
C HIS A 175 -3.98 7.15 5.57
N ASN A 176 -4.21 8.28 4.88
CA ASN A 176 -3.47 9.51 5.14
C ASN A 176 -4.08 10.37 6.26
N LYS A 177 -5.06 9.83 7.00
CA LYS A 177 -5.74 10.54 8.07
C LYS A 177 -4.88 10.72 9.33
N ASP A 178 -3.86 9.89 9.51
CA ASP A 178 -2.94 9.96 10.65
C ASP A 178 -1.86 11.04 10.48
N ASP A 179 -1.63 11.53 9.25
CA ASP A 179 -0.55 12.49 8.95
C ASP A 179 -1.04 13.92 8.60
N ASN A 180 -2.34 14.23 8.73
CA ASN A 180 -2.92 15.55 8.39
C ASN A 180 -2.58 16.07 6.97
N LYS A 181 -2.10 15.22 6.05
CA LYS A 181 -1.58 15.61 4.72
C LYS A 181 -2.03 14.68 3.59
N GLY A 182 -3.21 14.08 3.69
CA GLY A 182 -3.82 13.40 2.55
C GLY A 182 -4.17 14.40 1.44
N ILE A 183 -3.29 14.56 0.46
CA ILE A 183 -3.54 15.39 -0.72
C ILE A 183 -4.53 14.65 -1.62
N ILE A 184 -5.77 15.15 -1.68
CA ILE A 184 -6.80 14.66 -2.59
C ILE A 184 -7.15 15.78 -3.54
N THR A 185 -6.88 15.57 -4.84
CA THR A 185 -7.24 16.55 -5.87
C THR A 185 -8.74 16.45 -6.16
N LYS A 186 -9.37 17.58 -6.49
CA LYS A 186 -10.81 17.64 -6.80
C LYS A 186 -11.23 16.64 -7.88
N GLU A 187 -10.36 16.40 -8.86
CA GLU A 187 -10.58 15.48 -9.97
C GLU A 187 -10.68 14.01 -9.55
N SER A 188 -10.15 13.65 -8.38
CA SER A 188 -10.18 12.28 -7.88
C SER A 188 -11.47 11.89 -7.17
N ILE A 189 -12.35 12.86 -6.84
CA ILE A 189 -13.63 12.61 -6.16
C ILE A 189 -14.77 12.70 -7.18
N PRO A 190 -15.60 11.65 -7.35
CA PRO A 190 -16.78 11.70 -8.21
C PRO A 190 -17.74 12.83 -7.82
N ASP A 191 -18.15 13.64 -8.80
CA ASP A 191 -19.01 14.81 -8.62
C ASP A 191 -20.35 14.47 -7.95
N ASP A 192 -20.88 13.27 -8.16
CA ASP A 192 -22.14 12.84 -7.59
C ASP A 192 -22.06 12.69 -6.05
N LEU A 193 -20.89 12.38 -5.49
CA LEU A 193 -20.68 12.31 -4.04
C LEU A 193 -20.60 13.68 -3.38
N ILE A 194 -20.00 14.64 -4.09
CA ILE A 194 -19.96 16.05 -3.68
C ILE A 194 -21.39 16.60 -3.70
N LYS A 195 -22.13 16.37 -4.79
CA LYS A 195 -23.53 16.80 -4.96
C LYS A 195 -24.48 16.18 -3.94
N LYS A 196 -24.30 14.90 -3.59
CA LYS A 196 -25.10 14.20 -2.57
C LYS A 196 -24.74 14.61 -1.13
N GLY A 197 -23.72 15.45 -0.93
CA GLY A 197 -23.28 15.91 0.40
C GLY A 197 -22.69 14.79 1.26
N VAL A 198 -22.36 13.64 0.67
CA VAL A 198 -21.68 12.51 1.33
C VAL A 198 -20.26 12.92 1.72
N VAL A 199 -19.67 13.78 0.91
CA VAL A 199 -18.31 14.27 1.00
C VAL A 199 -18.36 15.81 1.02
N LYS A 200 -18.02 16.43 2.16
CA LYS A 200 -17.87 17.90 2.25
C LYS A 200 -16.40 18.30 2.13
N CYS A 201 -16.04 18.91 1.00
CA CYS A 201 -14.74 19.53 0.77
C CYS A 201 -14.78 21.01 1.13
N LYS A 202 -13.77 21.53 1.84
CA LYS A 202 -13.47 22.96 1.88
C LYS A 202 -12.23 23.17 1.01
N TYR A 203 -12.33 24.06 0.03
CA TYR A 203 -11.20 24.36 -0.84
C TYR A 203 -10.43 25.55 -0.30
N ARG A 204 -9.12 25.40 -0.08
CA ARG A 204 -8.23 26.52 0.22
C ARG A 204 -7.38 26.79 -1.02
N LYS A 205 -7.36 28.06 -1.44
CA LYS A 205 -6.47 28.54 -2.48
C LYS A 205 -5.12 28.82 -1.80
N ILE A 206 -4.12 28.00 -2.08
CA ILE A 206 -2.72 28.26 -1.74
C ILE A 206 -2.03 28.52 -3.08
N ALA A 207 -1.13 29.51 -3.10
CA ALA A 207 -0.56 30.17 -4.27
C ALA A 207 -0.42 29.31 -5.55
N ASP A 208 -0.87 29.90 -6.66
CA ASP A 208 -0.67 29.52 -8.07
C ASP A 208 -0.26 28.08 -8.36
N ARG A 209 -1.24 27.15 -8.27
CA ARG A 209 -1.63 26.20 -9.37
C ARG A 209 -2.40 24.95 -8.92
N HIS A 210 -2.72 24.75 -7.64
CA HIS A 210 -3.52 23.59 -7.22
C HIS A 210 -4.66 23.93 -6.25
N LEU A 211 -5.90 23.53 -6.61
CA LEU A 211 -7.06 23.58 -5.71
C LEU A 211 -7.06 22.32 -4.84
N TYR A 212 -6.80 22.48 -3.54
CA TYR A 212 -6.84 21.37 -2.58
C TYR A 212 -8.22 21.23 -1.96
N ALA A 213 -8.68 19.99 -1.75
CA ALA A 213 -9.90 19.68 -1.01
C ALA A 213 -9.55 19.14 0.38
N GLU A 214 -9.77 19.93 1.43
CA GLU A 214 -9.78 19.38 2.79
C GLU A 214 -11.15 18.75 3.06
N LEU A 215 -11.16 17.45 3.37
CA LEU A 215 -12.36 16.66 3.64
C LEU A 215 -12.68 16.67 5.13
N TYR A 216 -13.73 17.40 5.51
CA TYR A 216 -14.06 17.65 6.92
C TYR A 216 -15.13 16.73 7.50
N LYS A 217 -15.92 16.04 6.67
CA LYS A 217 -17.00 15.15 7.15
C LYS A 217 -17.47 14.18 6.08
N ILE A 218 -17.43 12.89 6.40
CA ILE A 218 -18.22 11.85 5.73
C ILE A 218 -19.48 11.67 6.57
N ARG A 219 -20.66 11.93 5.99
CA ARG A 219 -21.94 11.60 6.63
C ARG A 219 -22.46 10.28 6.05
N ALA A 220 -22.75 9.32 6.92
CA ALA A 220 -23.47 8.11 6.55
C ALA A 220 -24.85 8.49 6.00
N VAL A 221 -25.19 8.01 4.81
CA VAL A 221 -26.52 8.20 4.22
C VAL A 221 -27.47 7.25 4.96
N LYS A 222 -28.31 7.78 5.85
CA LYS A 222 -29.41 6.99 6.44
C LYS A 222 -30.36 6.59 5.32
N LYS A 223 -30.37 5.30 4.96
CA LYS A 223 -31.40 4.71 4.09
C LYS A 223 -32.75 4.90 4.78
N LYS A 224 -33.62 5.78 4.26
CA LYS A 224 -35.05 5.77 4.65
C LYS A 224 -35.60 4.42 4.19
N ARG A 225 -35.82 3.49 5.13
CA ARG A 225 -36.65 2.31 4.87
C ARG A 225 -38.05 2.83 4.56
N SER A 226 -38.48 2.73 3.30
CA SER A 226 -39.89 2.84 2.95
C SER A 226 -40.63 1.73 3.71
N LYS A 227 -41.43 2.13 4.70
CA LYS A 227 -42.43 1.23 5.29
C LYS A 227 -43.44 0.95 4.19
N ASN A 228 -43.34 -0.19 3.51
CA ASN A 228 -44.48 -0.76 2.81
C ASN A 228 -45.48 -1.15 3.90
N LYS A 229 -46.40 -0.23 4.21
CA LYS A 229 -47.73 -0.60 4.70
C LYS A 229 -48.52 -0.96 3.46
N ASN A 230 -48.66 -2.25 3.18
CA ASN A 230 -49.80 -2.71 2.41
C ASN A 230 -50.77 -3.36 3.39
N ILE A 231 -51.97 -2.77 3.36
CA ILE A 231 -53.25 -3.18 3.92
C ILE A 231 -53.70 -4.44 3.16
#